data_AF-A0A3C1Z385-F1
#
_entry.id   AF-A0A3C1Z385-F1
#
_cell.length_a   1.000
_cell.length_b   1.000
_cell.length_c   1.000
_cell.angle_alpha   90.00
_cell.angle_beta   90.00
_cell.angle_gamma   90.00
#
_symmetry.space_group_name_H-M   'P 1'
#
loop_
_entity.id
_entity.type
_entity.pdbx_description
1 polymer ?
#
loop_
_entity_poly.entity_id
_entity_poly.type
_entity_poly.pdbx_seq_one_letter_code
_entity_poly.pdbx_strand_id
1 'polypeptide(L)'
;MAWWTPQLHAVLGGIVIAIGIVVMWEQAVLLWALLVGTIATAFLLWKGRSIGTVWAWTTLGLGVESMTWPIVTMVQMRMGGSQPTEEQMGAILNAVIFGLFTSVFWVTFAFGLFKRLKEQQTPPAPAIASPPNRNKKKRTRS
;
A
#
# COMPACT_ATOMS: atom_id res chain seq x y z
N MET A 1 7.03 17.33 -15.88
CA MET A 1 6.36 16.03 -16.09
C MET A 1 5.04 16.29 -16.79
N ALA A 2 4.63 15.44 -17.73
CA ALA A 2 3.34 15.62 -18.41
C ALA A 2 2.18 15.52 -17.40
N TRP A 3 1.16 16.35 -17.55
CA TRP A 3 0.02 16.41 -16.61
C TRP A 3 -0.80 15.10 -16.54
N TRP A 4 -0.71 14.25 -17.57
CA TRP A 4 -1.38 12.94 -17.63
C TRP A 4 -0.67 11.83 -16.87
N THR A 5 0.61 11.99 -16.51
CA THR A 5 1.40 10.89 -15.93
C THR A 5 0.79 10.35 -14.63
N PRO A 6 0.36 11.19 -13.66
CA PRO A 6 -0.30 10.71 -12.44
C PRO A 6 -1.65 10.02 -12.70
N GLN A 7 -2.42 10.48 -13.69
CA GLN A 7 -3.73 9.93 -14.03
C GLN A 7 -3.60 8.51 -14.58
N LEU A 8 -2.62 8.27 -15.46
CA LEU A 8 -2.32 6.95 -15.98
C LEU A 8 -1.93 5.99 -14.85
N HIS A 9 -1.10 6.43 -13.90
CA HIS A 9 -0.75 5.61 -12.74
C HIS A 9 -1.95 5.33 -11.83
N ALA A 10 -2.89 6.26 -11.68
CA ALA A 10 -4.10 6.03 -10.90
C ALA A 10 -4.99 4.94 -11.52
N VAL A 11 -5.13 4.95 -12.86
CA VAL A 11 -5.84 3.88 -13.59
C VAL A 11 -5.12 2.54 -13.41
N LEU A 12 -3.79 2.51 -13.57
CA LEU A 12 -3.01 1.29 -13.33
C LEU A 12 -3.17 0.77 -11.90
N GLY A 13 -3.16 1.67 -10.90
CA GLY A 13 -3.37 1.30 -9.51
C GLY A 13 -4.77 0.70 -9.26
N GLY A 14 -5.79 1.27 -9.86
CA GLY A 14 -7.15 0.72 -9.79
C GLY A 14 -7.29 -0.64 -10.48
N ILE A 15 -6.63 -0.83 -11.62
CA ILE A 15 -6.56 -2.14 -12.31
C ILE A 15 -5.87 -3.16 -11.41
N VAL A 16 -4.75 -2.80 -10.76
CA VAL A 16 -4.02 -3.70 -9.86
C VAL A 16 -4.92 -4.17 -8.71
N ILE A 17 -5.69 -3.27 -8.10
CA ILE A 17 -6.67 -3.62 -7.06
C ILE A 17 -7.78 -4.52 -7.63
N ALA A 18 -8.32 -4.20 -8.81
CA ALA A 18 -9.35 -5.03 -9.44
C ALA A 18 -8.87 -6.45 -9.75
N ILE A 19 -7.62 -6.59 -10.22
CA ILE A 19 -7.00 -7.90 -10.48
C ILE A 19 -6.83 -8.68 -9.18
N GLY A 20 -6.41 -8.03 -8.09
CA GLY A 20 -6.36 -8.67 -6.77
C GLY A 20 -7.68 -9.37 -6.44
N ILE A 21 -8.80 -8.69 -6.68
CA ILE A 21 -10.13 -9.18 -6.30
C ILE A 21 -10.49 -10.39 -7.17
N VAL A 22 -10.27 -10.29 -8.48
CA VAL A 22 -10.54 -11.40 -9.40
C VAL A 22 -9.68 -12.63 -9.07
N VAL A 23 -8.40 -12.42 -8.72
CA VAL A 23 -7.49 -13.52 -8.40
C VAL A 23 -7.82 -14.19 -7.06
N MET A 24 -8.15 -13.40 -6.03
CA MET A 24 -8.37 -13.92 -4.69
C MET A 24 -9.79 -14.42 -4.45
N TRP A 25 -10.76 -13.95 -5.24
CA TRP A 25 -12.15 -14.36 -5.15
C TRP A 25 -12.54 -15.09 -6.42
N GLU A 26 -12.39 -16.42 -6.42
CA GLU A 26 -12.78 -17.29 -7.55
C GLU A 26 -14.28 -17.12 -7.93
N GLN A 27 -15.09 -16.66 -6.97
CA GLN A 27 -16.53 -16.37 -7.13
C GLN A 27 -16.87 -14.88 -7.13
N ALA A 28 -15.87 -13.98 -7.19
CA ALA A 28 -16.18 -12.57 -7.36
C ALA A 28 -16.89 -12.38 -8.70
N VAL A 29 -18.16 -12.00 -8.61
CA VAL A 29 -18.91 -11.55 -9.78
C VAL A 29 -18.07 -10.45 -10.42
N LEU A 30 -17.77 -10.57 -11.72
CA LEU A 30 -16.94 -9.61 -12.47
C LEU A 30 -17.40 -8.15 -12.24
N LEU A 31 -18.70 -7.96 -12.04
CA LEU A 31 -19.32 -6.69 -11.67
C LEU A 31 -18.74 -6.10 -10.37
N TRP A 32 -18.52 -6.90 -9.32
CA TRP A 32 -17.92 -6.44 -8.07
C TRP A 32 -16.46 -6.01 -8.26
N ALA A 33 -15.67 -6.76 -9.02
CA ALA A 33 -14.29 -6.39 -9.32
C ALA A 33 -14.22 -5.07 -10.10
N LEU A 34 -15.10 -4.88 -11.09
CA LEU A 34 -15.21 -3.61 -11.82
C LEU A 34 -15.67 -2.46 -10.93
N LEU A 35 -16.63 -2.69 -10.04
CA LEU A 35 -17.14 -1.67 -9.12
C LEU A 35 -16.05 -1.24 -8.13
N VAL A 36 -15.34 -2.17 -7.51
CA VAL A 36 -14.24 -1.84 -6.59
C VAL A 36 -13.08 -1.19 -7.34
N GLY A 37 -12.73 -1.70 -8.53
CA GLY A 37 -11.70 -1.11 -9.38
C GLY A 37 -12.01 0.33 -9.80
N THR A 38 -13.25 0.63 -10.15
CA THR A 38 -13.69 2.00 -10.51
C THR A 38 -13.70 2.93 -9.31
N ILE A 39 -14.19 2.48 -8.14
CA ILE A 39 -14.12 3.26 -6.89
C ILE A 39 -12.66 3.52 -6.50
N ALA A 40 -11.80 2.51 -6.56
CA ALA A 40 -10.38 2.64 -6.26
C ALA A 40 -9.70 3.62 -7.23
N THR A 41 -9.99 3.53 -8.53
CA THR A 41 -9.47 4.46 -9.54
C THR A 41 -9.93 5.89 -9.25
N ALA A 42 -11.22 6.10 -8.96
CA ALA A 42 -11.75 7.43 -8.62
C ALA A 42 -11.08 8.00 -7.36
N PHE A 43 -10.88 7.16 -6.34
CA PHE A 43 -10.16 7.54 -5.13
C PHE A 43 -8.69 7.90 -5.39
N LEU A 44 -8.00 7.11 -6.22
CA LEU A 44 -6.61 7.37 -6.60
C LEU A 44 -6.47 8.63 -7.45
N LEU A 45 -7.43 8.92 -8.33
CA LEU A 45 -7.47 10.16 -9.09
C LEU A 45 -7.71 11.37 -8.18
N TRP A 46 -8.53 11.22 -7.14
CA TRP A 46 -8.80 12.29 -6.19
C TRP A 46 -7.58 12.58 -5.29
N LYS A 47 -6.94 11.53 -4.78
CA LYS A 47 -5.89 11.65 -3.75
C LYS A 47 -4.46 11.64 -4.30
N GLY A 48 -4.25 10.97 -5.42
CA GLY A 48 -2.96 10.72 -6.06
C GLY A 48 -2.45 11.89 -6.89
N ARG A 49 -2.18 13.03 -6.26
CA ARG A 49 -1.53 14.18 -6.93
C ARG A 49 -0.10 13.89 -7.39
N SER A 50 0.54 12.82 -6.89
CA SER A 50 1.87 12.37 -7.31
C SER A 50 1.91 10.86 -7.49
N ILE A 51 2.83 10.39 -8.34
CA ILE A 51 3.03 8.97 -8.65
C ILE A 51 3.28 8.16 -7.36
N GLY A 52 4.13 8.67 -6.47
CA GLY A 52 4.41 8.00 -5.20
C GLY A 52 3.17 7.90 -4.30
N THR A 53 2.31 8.92 -4.29
CA THR A 53 1.06 8.90 -3.52
C THR A 53 0.09 7.86 -4.07
N VAL A 54 -0.04 7.77 -5.40
CA VAL A 54 -0.87 6.74 -6.05
C VAL A 54 -0.45 5.36 -5.58
N TRP A 55 0.83 5.02 -5.72
CA TRP A 55 1.32 3.68 -5.37
C TRP A 55 1.28 3.38 -3.88
N ALA A 56 1.46 4.39 -3.02
CA ALA A 56 1.29 4.20 -1.58
C ALA A 56 -0.16 3.81 -1.21
N TRP A 57 -1.15 4.43 -1.86
CA TRP A 57 -2.56 4.06 -1.67
C TRP A 57 -2.90 2.72 -2.32
N THR A 58 -2.35 2.43 -3.51
CA THR A 58 -2.56 1.15 -4.20
C THR A 58 -2.06 -0.01 -3.35
N THR A 59 -0.85 0.07 -2.82
CA THR A 59 -0.26 -1.00 -2.01
C THR A 59 -0.95 -1.14 -0.66
N LEU A 60 -1.39 -0.04 -0.05
CA LEU A 60 -2.24 -0.10 1.13
C LEU A 60 -3.56 -0.83 0.83
N GLY A 61 -4.18 -0.53 -0.32
CA GLY A 61 -5.38 -1.21 -0.82
C GLY A 61 -5.17 -2.71 -0.95
N LEU A 62 -4.11 -3.14 -1.64
CA LEU A 62 -3.73 -4.56 -1.77
C LEU A 62 -3.55 -5.24 -0.39
N GLY A 63 -2.95 -4.54 0.57
CA GLY A 63 -2.78 -5.04 1.93
C GLY A 63 -4.10 -5.29 2.65
N VAL A 64 -5.04 -4.34 2.57
CA VAL A 64 -6.39 -4.47 3.14
C VAL A 64 -7.17 -5.58 2.44
N GLU A 65 -7.09 -5.62 1.12
CA GLU A 65 -7.77 -6.61 0.30
C GLU A 65 -7.28 -8.04 0.62
N SER A 66 -5.97 -8.22 0.77
CA SER A 66 -5.37 -9.50 1.17
C SER A 66 -5.86 -9.99 2.54
N MET A 67 -6.13 -9.06 3.47
CA MET A 67 -6.68 -9.39 4.79
C MET A 67 -8.17 -9.71 4.75
N THR A 68 -8.89 -9.29 3.71
CA THR A 68 -10.33 -9.52 3.58
C THR A 68 -10.63 -11.00 3.38
N TRP A 69 -9.77 -11.72 2.65
CA TRP A 69 -9.96 -13.14 2.39
C TRP A 69 -10.02 -14.03 3.66
N PRO A 70 -9.00 -14.03 4.55
CA PRO A 70 -9.06 -14.84 5.79
C PRO A 70 -10.23 -14.44 6.70
N ILE A 71 -10.60 -13.15 6.75
CA ILE A 71 -11.76 -12.68 7.51
C ILE A 71 -13.04 -13.29 6.96
N VAL A 72 -13.24 -13.25 5.65
CA VAL A 72 -14.43 -13.82 5.00
C VAL A 72 -14.49 -15.33 5.19
N THR A 73 -13.37 -16.04 5.04
CA THR A 73 -13.30 -17.49 5.33
C THR A 73 -13.74 -17.80 6.76
N MET A 74 -13.25 -17.04 7.75
CA MET A 74 -13.66 -17.22 9.14
C MET A 74 -15.15 -16.91 9.37
N VAL A 75 -15.70 -15.88 8.71
CA VAL A 75 -17.12 -15.51 8.83
C VAL A 75 -18.03 -16.58 8.22
N GLN A 76 -17.71 -17.07 7.01
CA GLN A 76 -18.47 -18.11 6.33
C GLN A 76 -18.57 -19.38 7.18
N MET A 77 -17.49 -19.76 7.85
CA MET A 77 -17.49 -20.94 8.73
C MET A 77 -18.28 -20.75 10.01
N ARG A 78 -18.24 -19.54 10.61
CA ARG A 78 -19.11 -19.23 11.77
C ARG A 78 -20.59 -19.29 11.39
N MET A 79 -20.95 -18.91 10.17
CA MET A 79 -22.33 -19.00 9.68
C MET A 79 -22.78 -20.44 9.39
N GLY A 80 -21.85 -21.36 9.14
CA GLY A 80 -22.14 -22.77 8.83
C GLY A 80 -22.59 -23.63 10.04
N GLY A 81 -22.46 -23.15 11.27
CA GLY A 81 -23.02 -23.77 12.49
C GLY A 81 -22.41 -25.10 12.96
N SER A 82 -21.64 -25.80 12.12
CA SER A 82 -20.95 -27.06 12.42
C SER A 82 -19.46 -26.86 12.67
N GLN A 83 -18.81 -27.79 13.38
CA GLN A 83 -17.35 -27.82 13.48
C GLN A 83 -16.72 -27.88 12.08
N PRO A 84 -15.67 -27.08 11.80
CA PRO A 84 -15.03 -27.09 10.49
C PRO A 84 -14.43 -28.47 10.19
N THR A 85 -14.69 -28.99 8.99
CA THR A 85 -14.09 -30.24 8.52
C THR A 85 -12.57 -30.08 8.34
N GLU A 86 -11.84 -31.19 8.26
CA GLU A 86 -10.37 -31.16 8.11
C GLU A 86 -9.92 -30.40 6.85
N GLU A 87 -10.69 -30.52 5.76
CA GLU A 87 -10.52 -29.77 4.51
C GLU A 87 -10.72 -28.26 4.71
N GLN A 88 -11.73 -27.88 5.49
CA GLN A 88 -12.01 -26.48 5.83
C GLN A 88 -10.92 -25.89 6.73
N MET A 89 -10.41 -26.66 7.70
CA MET A 89 -9.25 -26.27 8.51
C MET A 89 -8.01 -25.99 7.63
N GLY A 90 -7.73 -26.87 6.66
CA GLY A 90 -6.65 -26.66 5.69
C GLY A 90 -6.83 -25.38 4.87
N ALA A 91 -8.06 -25.10 4.42
CA ALA A 91 -8.39 -23.87 3.69
C ALA A 91 -8.23 -22.61 4.56
N ILE A 92 -8.60 -22.64 5.86
CA ILE A 92 -8.37 -21.53 6.79
C ILE A 92 -6.87 -21.27 6.94
N LEU A 93 -6.08 -22.32 7.17
CA LEU A 93 -4.65 -22.16 7.37
C LEU A 93 -4.01 -21.55 6.12
N ASN A 94 -4.39 -22.04 4.94
CA ASN A 94 -3.96 -21.48 3.67
C ASN A 94 -4.38 -20.01 3.53
N ALA A 95 -5.62 -19.69 3.90
CA ALA A 95 -6.14 -18.33 3.82
C ALA A 95 -5.49 -17.34 4.77
N VAL A 96 -5.21 -17.78 5.98
CA VAL A 96 -4.49 -16.98 6.96
C VAL A 96 -3.05 -16.82 6.53
N ILE A 97 -2.35 -17.89 6.11
CA ILE A 97 -0.95 -17.78 5.69
C ILE A 97 -0.81 -16.85 4.49
N PHE A 98 -1.53 -17.10 3.40
CA PHE A 98 -1.40 -16.28 2.19
C PHE A 98 -1.97 -14.87 2.40
N GLY A 99 -3.18 -14.75 2.95
CA GLY A 99 -3.84 -13.46 3.15
C GLY A 99 -3.13 -12.57 4.17
N LEU A 100 -2.75 -13.11 5.33
CA LEU A 100 -2.08 -12.33 6.38
C LEU A 100 -0.65 -11.98 5.98
N PHE A 101 0.13 -12.93 5.45
CA PHE A 101 1.50 -12.67 5.03
C PHE A 101 1.56 -11.59 3.94
N THR A 102 0.70 -11.72 2.93
CA THR A 102 0.60 -10.77 1.83
C THR A 102 0.11 -9.41 2.32
N SER A 103 -0.84 -9.39 3.26
CA SER A 103 -1.31 -8.16 3.91
C SER A 103 -0.18 -7.44 4.64
N VAL A 104 0.55 -8.13 5.52
CA VAL A 104 1.66 -7.56 6.29
C VAL A 104 2.74 -7.00 5.35
N PHE A 105 3.09 -7.74 4.29
CA PHE A 105 4.04 -7.28 3.28
C PHE A 105 3.58 -5.96 2.64
N TRP A 106 2.38 -5.91 2.09
CA TRP A 106 1.88 -4.73 1.37
C TRP A 106 1.63 -3.52 2.28
N VAL A 107 1.11 -3.73 3.49
CA VAL A 107 0.91 -2.67 4.47
C VAL A 107 2.26 -2.09 4.92
N THR A 108 3.26 -2.92 5.17
CA THR A 108 4.61 -2.46 5.54
C THR A 108 5.26 -1.68 4.40
N PHE A 109 5.11 -2.17 3.17
CA PHE A 109 5.61 -1.48 1.98
C PHE A 109 4.92 -0.12 1.77
N ALA A 110 3.59 -0.07 1.93
CA ALA A 110 2.81 1.16 1.87
C ALA A 110 3.27 2.17 2.93
N PHE A 111 3.48 1.71 4.17
CA PHE A 111 4.00 2.55 5.25
C PHE A 111 5.37 3.15 4.90
N GLY A 112 6.27 2.35 4.32
CA GLY A 112 7.57 2.81 3.83
C GLY A 112 7.45 3.91 2.76
N LEU A 113 6.50 3.78 1.83
CA LEU A 113 6.23 4.80 0.82
C LEU A 113 5.67 6.09 1.43
N PHE A 114 4.69 5.98 2.33
CA PHE A 114 4.13 7.16 3.03
C PHE A 114 5.18 7.89 3.85
N LYS A 115 6.08 7.15 4.53
CA LYS A 115 7.19 7.75 5.26
C LYS A 115 8.10 8.56 4.34
N ARG A 116 8.53 8.00 3.21
CA ARG A 116 9.37 8.70 2.22
C ARG A 116 8.67 9.93 1.63
N LEU A 117 7.37 9.83 1.33
CA LEU A 117 6.58 10.96 0.82
C LEU A 117 6.52 12.11 1.83
N LYS A 118 6.37 11.79 3.12
CA LYS A 118 6.37 12.79 4.21
C LYS A 118 7.74 13.46 4.36
N GLU A 119 8.83 12.71 4.26
CA GLU A 119 10.20 13.25 4.29
C GLU A 119 10.45 14.22 3.13
N GLN A 120 9.97 13.91 1.92
CA GLN A 120 10.09 14.78 0.74
C GLN A 120 9.29 16.08 0.84
N GLN A 121 8.20 16.09 1.63
CA GLN A 121 7.36 17.26 1.85
C GLN A 121 7.87 18.17 2.98
N THR A 122 8.81 17.68 3.80
CA THR A 122 9.38 18.46 4.90
C THR A 122 10.47 19.37 4.33
N PRO A 123 10.37 20.71 4.48
CA PRO A 123 11.43 21.62 4.04
C PRO A 123 12.76 21.26 4.71
N PRO A 124 13.91 21.37 4.00
CA PRO A 124 15.20 21.18 4.64
C PRO A 124 15.31 22.14 5.83
N ALA A 125 15.71 21.61 6.99
CA ALA A 125 15.95 22.43 8.17
C ALA A 125 16.87 23.60 7.78
N PRO A 126 16.58 24.84 8.22
CA PRO A 126 17.44 25.97 7.91
C PRO A 126 18.86 25.61 8.31
N ALA A 127 19.79 25.72 7.36
CA ALA A 127 21.20 25.46 7.62
C ALA A 127 21.63 26.35 8.78
N ILE A 128 21.83 25.74 9.95
CA ILE A 128 22.42 26.43 11.09
C ILE A 128 23.79 26.86 10.59
N ALA A 129 23.97 28.17 10.37
CA ALA A 129 25.24 28.72 9.92
C ALA A 129 26.32 28.26 10.89
N SER A 130 27.21 27.37 10.42
CA SER A 130 28.40 27.00 11.17
C SER A 130 29.14 28.29 11.54
N PRO A 131 29.49 28.52 12.82
CA PRO A 131 30.22 29.72 13.19
C PRO A 131 31.54 29.79 12.41
N PRO A 132 31.98 31.00 12.01
CA PRO A 132 33.09 31.16 11.09
C PRO A 132 34.34 30.51 11.67
N ASN A 133 34.92 29.60 10.89
CA ASN A 133 36.17 28.90 11.20
C ASN A 133 37.27 29.95 11.39
N ARG A 134 37.58 30.27 12.66
CA ARG A 134 38.63 31.21 13.03
C ARG A 134 39.98 30.57 12.71
N ASN A 135 40.44 30.80 11.49
CA ASN A 135 41.78 30.49 11.00
C ASN A 135 42.83 30.73 12.09
N LYS A 136 43.35 29.64 12.68
CA LYS A 136 44.57 29.67 13.50
C LYS A 136 45.76 29.84 12.55
N LYS A 137 45.98 31.07 12.08
CA LYS A 137 47.25 31.49 11.48
C LYS A 137 48.29 31.59 12.60
N LYS A 138 48.81 30.46 13.09
CA LYS A 138 49.92 30.44 14.05
C LYS A 138 51.24 30.52 13.29
N ARG A 139 51.56 31.76 12.91
CA ARG A 139 52.88 32.42 12.95
C ARG A 139 54.09 31.47 12.84
N THR A 140 54.58 31.31 11.61
CA THR A 140 55.99 31.01 11.35
C THR A 140 56.83 32.12 11.98
N ARG A 141 57.73 31.77 12.90
CA ARG A 141 58.79 32.66 13.37
C ARG A 141 60.12 31.94 13.13
N SER A 142 60.99 32.71 12.48
CA SER A 142 62.41 32.53 12.16
C SER A 142 63.21 31.57 13.02
#